data_AF-A0A7Y3CZP0-F1
#
_entry.id   AF-A0A7Y3CZP0-F1
#
_cell.length_a   1.000
_cell.length_b   1.000
_cell.length_c   1.000
_cell.angle_alpha   90.00
_cell.angle_beta   90.00
_cell.angle_gamma   90.00
#
_symmetry.space_group_name_H-M   'P 1'
#
loop_
_entity.id
_entity.type
_entity.pdbx_description
1 polymer ?
#
loop_
_entity_poly.entity_id
_entity_poly.type
_entity_poly.pdbx_seq_one_letter_code
_entity_poly.pdbx_strand_id
1 'polypeptide(L)' 'ITEFDPKSLTIFSRTVLKMINEGNPGWEAMLPKGVSKLIKEQSLFGCETEEVLHDE' A
#
# COMPACT_ATOMS: atom_id res chain seq x y z
N ILE A 1 7.45 25.64 2.10
CA ILE A 1 7.06 24.22 2.26
C ILE A 1 7.46 23.53 0.97
N THR A 2 8.65 22.93 0.91
CA THR A 2 9.19 22.29 -0.30
C THR A 2 10.16 21.16 0.07
N GLU A 3 9.76 20.28 1.00
CA GLU A 3 10.42 18.98 1.16
C GLU A 3 9.66 17.95 0.34
N PHE A 4 9.67 18.14 -0.97
CA PHE A 4 9.16 17.17 -1.93
C PHE A 4 10.35 16.36 -2.41
N ASP A 5 10.47 15.12 -1.95
CA ASP A 5 11.55 14.23 -2.35
C ASP A 5 11.18 13.55 -3.69
N PRO A 6 11.80 13.92 -4.82
CA PRO A 6 11.45 13.36 -6.12
C PRO A 6 11.72 11.84 -6.24
N LYS A 7 12.42 11.23 -5.27
CA LYS A 7 12.58 9.77 -5.18
C LYS A 7 11.32 9.09 -4.64
N SER A 8 10.43 9.80 -3.95
CA SER A 8 9.12 9.28 -3.53
C SER A 8 8.12 9.20 -4.70
N LEU A 9 8.35 9.95 -5.79
CA LEU A 9 7.52 9.94 -7.00
C LEU A 9 7.76 8.72 -7.90
N THR A 10 8.97 8.16 -7.86
CA THR A 10 9.45 7.23 -8.90
C THR A 10 9.30 5.75 -8.54
N ILE A 11 8.98 5.45 -7.28
CA ILE A 11 9.21 4.13 -6.71
C ILE A 11 7.85 3.51 -6.35
N PHE A 12 7.39 2.69 -7.29
CA PHE A 12 6.47 1.57 -7.10
C PHE A 12 4.99 1.83 -6.82
N SER A 13 4.48 3.06 -6.81
CA SER A 13 3.03 3.27 -6.56
C SER A 13 2.15 2.45 -7.51
N ARG A 14 2.36 2.48 -8.83
CA ARG A 14 1.52 1.69 -9.75
C ARG A 14 1.66 0.17 -9.57
N THR A 15 2.87 -0.32 -9.31
CA THR A 15 3.12 -1.76 -9.13
C THR A 15 2.58 -2.26 -7.79
N VAL A 16 2.83 -1.51 -6.70
CA VAL A 16 2.31 -1.78 -5.36
C VAL A 16 0.79 -1.71 -5.36
N LEU A 17 0.19 -0.67 -5.93
CA LEU A 17 -1.27 -0.55 -6.05
C LEU A 17 -1.86 -1.71 -6.85
N LYS A 18 -1.21 -2.12 -7.95
CA LYS A 18 -1.64 -3.29 -8.72
C LYS A 18 -1.56 -4.57 -7.89
N MET A 19 -0.46 -4.79 -7.16
CA MET A 19 -0.30 -5.96 -6.31
C MET A 19 -1.29 -5.98 -5.14
N ILE A 20 -1.56 -4.83 -4.51
CA ILE A 20 -2.59 -4.70 -3.46
C ILE A 20 -3.96 -5.09 -4.04
N ASN A 21 -4.31 -4.51 -5.19
CA ASN A 21 -5.59 -4.79 -5.85
C ASN A 21 -5.72 -6.24 -6.35
N GLU A 22 -4.61 -6.89 -6.67
CA GLU A 22 -4.58 -8.31 -7.05
C GLU A 22 -4.46 -9.26 -5.84
N GLY A 23 -4.30 -8.74 -4.62
CA GLY A 23 -4.06 -9.54 -3.41
C GLY A 23 -2.69 -10.24 -3.39
N ASN A 24 -1.75 -9.81 -4.23
CA ASN A 24 -0.44 -10.43 -4.38
C ASN A 24 0.47 -10.07 -3.19
N PRO A 25 1.15 -11.03 -2.53
CA PRO A 25 2.10 -10.71 -1.46
C PRO A 25 3.43 -10.14 -2.00
N GLY A 26 4.19 -9.46 -1.14
CA GLY A 26 5.55 -8.99 -1.44
C GLY A 26 5.68 -7.50 -1.77
N TRP A 27 4.57 -6.79 -2.02
CA TRP A 27 4.58 -5.33 -2.19
C TRP A 27 5.01 -4.58 -0.93
N GLU A 28 4.85 -5.18 0.25
CA GLU A 28 5.23 -4.58 1.53
C GLU A 28 6.73 -4.29 1.63
N ALA A 29 7.56 -5.13 1.00
CA ALA A 29 9.01 -4.95 0.96
C ALA A 29 9.45 -3.87 -0.05
N MET A 30 8.57 -3.48 -0.97
CA MET A 30 8.81 -2.39 -1.93
C MET A 30 8.51 -1.01 -1.33
N LEU A 31 7.89 -0.98 -0.15
CA LEU A 31 7.52 0.24 0.54
C LEU A 31 8.52 0.59 1.64
N PRO A 32 8.69 1.88 1.95
CA PRO A 32 9.43 2.30 3.13
C PRO A 32 8.84 1.69 4.41
N LYS A 33 9.71 1.45 5.39
CA LYS A 33 9.34 0.85 6.68
C LYS A 33 8.18 1.62 7.31
N GLY A 34 7.10 0.92 7.64
CA GLY A 34 5.91 1.48 8.28
C GLY A 34 4.79 1.91 7.33
N VAL A 35 5.06 2.07 6.03
CA VAL A 35 4.01 2.42 5.05
C VAL A 35 3.07 1.24 4.78
N SER A 36 3.59 0.03 4.66
CA SER A 36 2.76 -1.18 4.50
C SER A 36 1.80 -1.40 5.68
N LYS A 37 2.30 -1.13 6.89
CA LYS A 37 1.50 -1.16 8.12
C LYS A 37 0.37 -0.14 8.06
N LEU A 38 0.66 1.10 7.67
CA LEU A 38 -0.34 2.15 7.54
C LEU A 38 -1.44 1.80 6.52
N ILE A 39 -1.06 1.20 5.39
CA ILE A 39 -1.99 0.77 4.34
C ILE A 39 -2.94 -0.32 4.87
N LYS A 40 -2.42 -1.29 5.62
CA LYS A 40 -3.21 -2.36 6.23
C LYS A 40 -4.11 -1.86 7.37
N GLU A 41 -3.58 -1.01 8.26
CA GLU A 41 -4.35 -0.45 9.39
C GLU A 41 -5.49 0.47 8.94
N GLN A 42 -5.32 1.16 7.81
CA GLN A 42 -6.33 2.08 7.27
C GLN A 42 -7.10 1.50 6.08
N SER A 43 -6.90 0.22 5.74
CA SER A 43 -7.51 -0.45 4.59
C SER A 43 -7.43 0.38 3.29
N LEU A 44 -6.25 0.98 3.04
CA LEU A 44 -6.06 1.88 1.90
C LEU A 44 -5.89 1.09 0.61
N PHE A 45 -6.27 1.72 -0.51
CA PHE A 45 -6.04 1.20 -1.87
C PHE A 45 -6.70 -0.15 -2.16
N GLY A 46 -7.78 -0.49 -1.44
CA GLY A 46 -8.45 -1.79 -1.59
C GLY A 46 -7.67 -2.95 -0.98
N CYS A 47 -6.71 -2.67 -0.09
CA CYS A 47 -6.11 -3.68 0.77
C CYS A 47 -7.17 -4.13 1.78
N GLU A 48 -8.00 -5.10 1.41
CA GLU A 48 -8.88 -5.81 2.35
C GLU A 48 -7.98 -6.59 3.30
N THR A 49 -7.71 -6.01 4.47
CA THR A 49 -7.25 -6.80 5.61
C THR A 49 -8.39 -7.75 5.95
N GLU A 50 -8.06 -9.03 6.15
CA GLU A 50 -8.99 -10.13 6.46
C GLU A 50 -9.92 -9.87 7.67
N GLU A 51 -9.77 -8.73 8.34
CA GLU A 51 -10.63 -8.24 9.41
C GLU A 51 -11.90 -7.52 8.91
N VAL A 52 -11.99 -7.16 7.62
CA VAL A 52 -13.24 -6.62 7.04
C VAL A 52 -14.01 -7.75 6.37
N LEU A 53 -14.57 -8.64 7.20
CA LEU A 53 -15.70 -9.47 6.81
C LEU A 53 -16.84 -8.51 6.43
N HIS A 54 -17.02 -8.26 5.14
CA HIS A 54 -18.28 -7.73 4.64
C HIS A 54 -19.33 -8.84 4.81
N ASP A 55 -20.05 -8.76 5.91
CA ASP A 55 -21.39 -9.32 6.06
C ASP A 55 -22.29 -8.67 4.99
N GLU A 56 -22.49 -9.36 3.87
CA GLU A 56 -23.70 -9.24 3.02
C GLU A 56 -24.15 -10.61 2.52
#